data_AF-A0A960UKE5-F1
#
_entry.id   AF-A0A960UKE5-F1
#
_cell.length_a   1.000
_cell.length_b   1.000
_cell.length_c   1.000
_cell.angle_alpha   90.00
_cell.angle_beta   90.00
_cell.angle_gamma   90.00
#
_symmetry.space_group_name_H-M   'P 1'
#
loop_
_entity.id
_entity.type
_entity.pdbx_description
1 polymer ?
#
loop_
_entity_poly.entity_id
_entity_poly.type
_entity_poly.pdbx_seq_one_letter_code
_entity_poly.pdbx_strand_id
1 'polypeptide(L)'
;MIKKILIVFAFILVAGIGLLLVLARSHPDLSKYSDLSIPASAENSAAPLKVQFLGVSTILISDGKHSILTDGFFSRPGLWTVLFSDIGPDEARVRQSLAKAGIHKVDVIV
;
A
#
# COMPACT_ATOMS: atom_id res chain seq x y z
N MET A 1 42.34 -4.16 -25.35
CA MET A 1 41.83 -3.77 -24.01
C MET A 1 40.34 -3.45 -24.01
N ILE A 2 39.85 -2.62 -24.95
CA ILE A 2 38.42 -2.26 -25.11
C ILE A 2 37.46 -3.46 -25.09
N LYS A 3 37.75 -4.55 -25.82
CA LYS A 3 36.87 -5.73 -25.88
C LYS A 3 36.66 -6.40 -24.52
N LYS A 4 37.69 -6.44 -23.67
CA LYS A 4 37.59 -7.01 -22.30
C LYS A 4 36.75 -6.12 -21.40
N ILE A 5 36.91 -4.80 -21.51
CA ILE A 5 36.10 -3.81 -20.77
C ILE A 5 34.62 -3.94 -21.17
N LEU A 6 34.34 -4.07 -22.46
CA LEU A 6 32.96 -4.22 -22.96
C LEU A 6 32.29 -5.49 -22.41
N ILE A 7 33.04 -6.61 -22.34
CA ILE A 7 32.53 -7.87 -21.80
C ILE A 7 32.21 -7.76 -20.31
N VAL A 8 33.11 -7.14 -19.52
CA VAL A 8 32.88 -6.91 -18.09
C VAL A 8 31.65 -6.02 -17.89
N PHE A 9 31.52 -4.94 -18.67
CA PHE A 9 30.38 -4.04 -18.58
C PHE A 9 29.06 -4.74 -18.94
N ALA A 10 29.04 -5.56 -19.99
CA ALA A 10 27.89 -6.37 -20.36
C ALA A 10 27.50 -7.36 -19.24
N PHE A 11 28.48 -7.99 -18.59
CA PHE A 11 28.22 -8.90 -17.47
C PHE A 11 27.60 -8.18 -16.28
N ILE A 12 28.13 -7.01 -15.91
CA ILE A 12 27.58 -6.17 -14.83
C ILE A 12 26.14 -5.74 -15.16
N LEU A 13 25.88 -5.35 -16.41
CA LEU A 13 24.55 -4.95 -16.85
C LEU A 13 23.55 -6.11 -16.73
N VAL A 14 23.92 -7.30 -17.19
CA VAL A 14 23.08 -8.51 -17.07
C VAL A 14 22.84 -8.88 -15.62
N ALA A 15 23.88 -8.85 -14.77
CA ALA A 15 23.73 -9.11 -13.34
C ALA A 15 22.83 -8.07 -12.66
N GLY A 16 22.96 -6.79 -13.02
CA GLY A 16 22.12 -5.70 -12.52
C GLY A 16 20.66 -5.85 -12.93
N ILE A 17 20.38 -6.18 -14.20
CA ILE A 17 19.02 -6.47 -14.67
C ILE A 17 18.45 -7.69 -13.94
N GLY A 18 19.24 -8.76 -13.80
CA GLY A 18 18.84 -9.95 -13.06
C GLY A 18 18.46 -9.64 -11.61
N LEU A 19 19.27 -8.84 -10.91
CA LEU A 19 18.98 -8.38 -9.56
C LEU A 19 17.70 -7.54 -9.51
N LEU A 20 17.51 -6.58 -10.43
CA LEU A 20 16.29 -5.76 -10.49
C LEU A 20 15.04 -6.61 -10.71
N LEU A 21 15.11 -7.64 -11.56
CA LEU A 21 13.99 -8.57 -11.79
C LEU A 21 13.67 -9.40 -10.55
N VAL A 22 14.69 -9.84 -9.81
CA VAL A 22 14.49 -10.52 -8.53
C VAL A 22 13.81 -9.57 -7.54
N LEU A 23 14.37 -8.39 -7.32
CA LEU A 23 13.81 -7.40 -6.38
C LEU A 23 12.39 -6.98 -6.74
N ALA A 24 12.08 -6.82 -8.03
CA ALA A 24 10.75 -6.45 -8.50
C ALA A 24 9.70 -7.56 -8.30
N ARG A 25 10.14 -8.82 -8.16
CA ARG A 25 9.27 -9.99 -7.93
C ARG A 25 9.32 -10.51 -6.50
N SER A 26 10.31 -10.11 -5.71
CA SER A 26 10.41 -10.48 -4.30
C SER A 26 9.27 -9.83 -3.52
N HIS A 27 8.29 -10.63 -3.14
CA HIS A 27 7.30 -10.29 -2.12
C HIS A 27 7.51 -11.21 -0.91
N PRO A 28 7.30 -10.71 0.33
CA PRO A 28 7.33 -11.54 1.51
C PRO A 28 6.31 -12.68 1.37
N ASP A 29 6.73 -13.90 1.65
CA ASP A 29 5.81 -15.04 1.73
C ASP A 29 4.97 -14.92 3.00
N LEU A 30 3.65 -14.80 2.82
CA LEU A 30 2.69 -14.68 3.92
C LEU A 30 2.26 -16.05 4.48
N SER A 31 2.66 -17.17 3.86
CA SER A 31 2.28 -18.51 4.30
C SER A 31 2.65 -18.79 5.76
N LYS A 32 3.76 -18.20 6.24
CA LYS A 32 4.24 -18.30 7.64
C LYS A 32 3.29 -17.68 8.66
N TYR A 33 2.37 -16.83 8.22
CA TYR A 33 1.41 -16.14 9.07
C TYR A 33 -0.02 -16.64 8.86
N SER A 34 -0.21 -17.80 8.22
CA SER A 34 -1.53 -18.41 8.01
C SER A 34 -2.32 -18.53 9.31
N ASP A 35 -1.64 -18.84 10.41
CA ASP A 35 -2.27 -19.10 11.70
C ASP A 35 -2.72 -17.81 12.42
N LEU A 36 -2.31 -16.64 11.91
CA LEU A 36 -2.77 -15.32 12.39
C LEU A 36 -4.01 -14.84 11.64
N SER A 37 -4.55 -15.62 10.69
CA SER A 37 -5.79 -15.25 10.01
C SER A 37 -6.95 -15.23 11.00
N ILE A 38 -7.54 -14.06 11.19
CA ILE A 38 -8.71 -13.90 12.05
C ILE A 38 -9.95 -14.19 11.20
N PRO A 39 -10.91 -15.00 11.66
CA PRO A 39 -12.15 -15.21 10.93
C PRO A 39 -12.87 -13.87 10.72
N ALA A 40 -13.60 -13.75 9.63
CA ALA A 40 -14.44 -12.58 9.38
C ALA A 40 -15.34 -12.36 10.60
N SER A 41 -15.28 -11.16 11.18
CA SER A 41 -16.14 -10.82 12.30
C SER A 41 -17.59 -10.88 11.84
N ALA A 42 -18.45 -11.59 12.57
CA ALA A 42 -19.88 -11.51 12.34
C ALA A 42 -20.30 -10.04 12.48
N GLU A 43 -20.98 -9.49 11.47
CA GLU A 43 -21.42 -8.09 11.50
C GLU A 43 -22.38 -7.86 12.67
N ASN A 44 -21.83 -7.42 13.80
CA ASN A 44 -22.62 -7.00 14.93
C ASN A 44 -23.01 -5.53 14.71
N SER A 45 -24.07 -5.32 13.94
CA SER A 45 -24.59 -3.98 13.63
C SER A 45 -24.97 -3.18 14.88
N ALA A 46 -25.13 -3.84 16.04
CA ALA A 46 -25.42 -3.20 17.32
C ALA A 46 -24.16 -2.79 18.12
N ALA A 47 -22.95 -3.06 17.62
CA ALA A 47 -21.73 -2.61 18.28
C ALA A 47 -21.66 -1.08 18.31
N PRO A 48 -21.45 -0.45 19.49
CA PRO A 48 -21.44 1.01 19.63
C PRO A 48 -20.20 1.67 19.02
N LEU A 49 -19.17 0.88 18.71
CA LEU A 49 -17.93 1.35 18.08
C LEU A 49 -17.55 0.37 16.96
N LYS A 50 -17.30 0.91 15.77
CA LYS A 50 -16.83 0.19 14.59
C LYS A 50 -15.40 0.61 14.29
N VAL A 51 -14.56 -0.38 14.00
CA VAL A 51 -13.17 -0.18 13.58
C VAL A 51 -12.98 -0.88 12.25
N GLN A 52 -12.51 -0.15 11.24
CA GLN A 52 -12.26 -0.67 9.90
C GLN A 52 -10.78 -0.51 9.55
N PHE A 53 -10.12 -1.63 9.27
CA PHE A 53 -8.76 -1.62 8.74
C PHE A 53 -8.80 -1.43 7.22
N LEU A 54 -8.27 -0.32 6.73
CA LEU A 54 -8.32 0.07 5.32
C LEU A 54 -7.01 -0.25 4.57
N GLY A 55 -6.10 -0.96 5.23
CA GLY A 55 -4.77 -1.30 4.73
C GLY A 55 -3.67 -0.40 5.32
N VAL A 56 -2.41 -0.81 5.11
CA VAL A 56 -1.21 -0.15 5.65
C VAL A 56 -1.34 0.16 7.15
N SER A 57 -1.32 1.43 7.56
CA SER A 57 -1.66 1.89 8.91
C SER A 57 -2.95 2.71 8.98
N THR A 58 -3.75 2.70 7.92
CA THR A 58 -5.00 3.45 7.82
C THR A 58 -6.15 2.69 8.50
N ILE A 59 -6.68 3.27 9.56
CA ILE A 59 -7.78 2.74 10.36
C ILE A 59 -8.86 3.82 10.46
N LEU A 60 -10.11 3.43 10.19
CA LEU A 60 -11.27 4.25 10.52
C LEU A 60 -11.91 3.75 11.81
N ILE A 61 -12.10 4.64 12.77
CA ILE A 61 -12.82 4.38 14.02
C ILE A 61 -14.07 5.26 14.01
N SER A 62 -15.25 4.67 14.25
CA SER A 62 -16.50 5.43 14.29
C SER A 62 -17.53 4.83 15.25
N ASP A 63 -18.26 5.69 15.96
CA ASP A 63 -19.42 5.35 16.79
C ASP A 63 -20.77 5.58 16.07
N GLY A 64 -20.72 5.90 14.76
CA GLY A 64 -21.88 6.26 13.94
C GLY A 64 -22.24 7.75 13.95
N LYS A 65 -21.67 8.55 14.86
CA LYS A 65 -21.87 10.02 14.91
C LYS A 65 -20.57 10.77 14.63
N HIS A 66 -19.47 10.30 15.19
CA HIS A 66 -18.13 10.83 15.06
C HIS A 66 -17.20 9.80 14.43
N SER A 67 -16.11 10.29 13.83
CA SER A 67 -15.14 9.45 13.13
C SER A 67 -13.72 9.99 13.24
N ILE A 68 -12.79 9.06 13.45
CA ILE A 68 -11.35 9.30 13.47
C ILE A 68 -10.72 8.43 12.38
N LEU A 69 -9.87 9.04 11.55
CA LEU A 69 -9.10 8.33 10.52
C LEU A 69 -7.60 8.47 10.82
N THR A 70 -6.87 7.37 10.81
CA THR A 70 -5.40 7.40 10.93
C THR A 70 -4.74 7.37 9.56
N ASP A 71 -3.61 8.07 9.41
CA ASP A 71 -2.67 8.05 8.26
C ASP A 71 -3.25 8.54 6.91
N GLY A 72 -4.32 7.92 6.41
CA GLY A 72 -5.03 8.35 5.20
C GLY A 72 -4.33 8.00 3.88
N PHE A 73 -3.54 6.92 3.87
CA PHE A 73 -2.66 6.59 2.74
C PHE A 73 -3.38 5.77 1.65
N PHE A 74 -4.25 6.41 0.87
CA PHE A 74 -5.10 5.75 -0.13
C PHE A 74 -4.50 5.66 -1.54
N SER A 75 -3.42 6.38 -1.83
CA SER A 75 -2.81 6.41 -3.16
C SER A 75 -1.31 6.19 -3.10
N ARG A 76 -0.80 5.33 -4.00
CA ARG A 76 0.64 5.05 -4.13
C ARG A 76 1.09 5.35 -5.56
N PRO A 77 1.99 6.33 -5.77
CA PRO A 77 2.57 6.60 -7.08
C PRO A 77 3.36 5.38 -7.61
N GLY A 78 3.36 5.21 -8.93
CA GLY A 78 4.18 4.22 -9.60
C GLY A 78 5.67 4.58 -9.57
N LEU A 79 6.54 3.60 -9.81
CA LEU A 79 8.01 3.77 -9.78
C LEU A 79 8.50 4.91 -10.68
N TRP A 80 7.93 5.05 -11.87
CA TRP A 80 8.30 6.11 -12.81
C TRP A 80 8.00 7.51 -12.27
N THR A 81 6.84 7.71 -11.64
CA THR A 81 6.48 8.98 -10.98
C THR A 81 7.45 9.28 -9.85
N VAL A 82 7.80 8.28 -9.04
CA VAL A 82 8.77 8.44 -7.94
C VAL A 82 10.16 8.84 -8.44
N LEU A 83 10.60 8.33 -9.59
CA LEU A 83 11.93 8.59 -10.13
C LEU A 83 12.04 9.89 -10.93
N PHE A 84 10.97 10.32 -11.61
CA PHE A 84 11.05 11.35 -12.65
C PHE A 84 10.01 12.47 -12.52
N SER A 85 9.25 12.54 -11.43
CA SER A 85 8.18 13.52 -11.27
C SER A 85 8.00 13.93 -9.81
N ASP A 86 7.25 15.01 -9.60
CA ASP A 86 6.81 15.41 -8.27
C ASP A 86 5.78 14.41 -7.73
N ILE A 87 5.92 14.08 -6.44
CA ILE A 87 5.07 13.10 -5.77
C ILE A 87 3.86 13.82 -5.17
N GLY A 88 2.66 13.36 -5.54
CA GLY A 88 1.40 13.84 -5.00
C GLY A 88 0.33 12.75 -4.91
N PRO A 89 -0.78 13.00 -4.19
CA PRO A 89 -1.88 12.06 -4.09
C PRO A 89 -2.67 11.96 -5.40
N ASP A 90 -3.13 10.75 -5.73
CA ASP A 90 -4.12 10.53 -6.79
C ASP A 90 -5.52 10.78 -6.21
N GLU A 91 -6.06 11.99 -6.41
CA GLU A 91 -7.35 12.39 -5.86
C GLU A 91 -8.50 11.45 -6.27
N ALA A 92 -8.48 10.94 -7.50
CA ALA A 92 -9.53 10.04 -7.97
C ALA A 92 -9.50 8.73 -7.20
N ARG A 93 -8.29 8.18 -6.97
CA ARG A 93 -8.09 6.97 -6.16
C ARG A 93 -8.43 7.18 -4.69
N VAL A 94 -8.10 8.35 -4.13
CA VAL A 94 -8.48 8.71 -2.74
C VAL A 94 -10.00 8.74 -2.62
N ARG A 95 -10.70 9.49 -3.48
CA ARG A 95 -12.18 9.59 -3.45
C ARG A 95 -12.85 8.23 -3.66
N GLN A 96 -12.36 7.42 -4.58
CA GLN A 96 -12.89 6.07 -4.81
C GLN A 96 -12.72 5.18 -3.58
N SER A 97 -11.56 5.23 -2.92
CA SER A 97 -11.29 4.43 -1.73
C SER A 97 -12.17 4.84 -0.55
N LEU A 98 -12.32 6.15 -0.30
CA LEU A 98 -13.23 6.68 0.73
C LEU A 98 -14.68 6.27 0.47
N ALA A 99 -15.15 6.39 -0.77
CA ALA A 99 -16.50 6.00 -1.15
C ALA A 99 -16.74 4.49 -0.95
N LYS A 100 -15.78 3.65 -1.32
CA LYS A 100 -15.85 2.19 -1.09
C LYS A 100 -15.90 1.83 0.39
N ALA A 101 -15.24 2.61 1.24
CA ALA A 101 -15.26 2.46 2.70
C ALA A 101 -16.49 3.10 3.36
N GLY A 102 -17.40 3.73 2.60
CA GLY A 102 -18.57 4.43 3.13
C GLY A 102 -18.22 5.70 3.93
N ILE A 103 -17.04 6.27 3.70
CA ILE A 103 -16.55 7.45 4.43
C ILE A 103 -17.00 8.70 3.69
N HIS A 104 -17.95 9.43 4.27
CA HIS A 104 -18.46 10.70 3.72
C HIS A 104 -17.99 11.91 4.51
N LYS A 105 -17.60 11.71 5.76
CA LYS A 105 -17.11 12.74 6.67
C LYS A 105 -16.09 12.09 7.61
N VAL A 106 -15.04 12.83 7.94
CA VAL A 106 -14.08 12.51 9.00
C VAL A 106 -14.02 13.70 9.94
N ASP A 107 -14.14 13.48 11.25
CA ASP A 107 -14.07 14.58 12.23
C ASP A 107 -12.63 14.89 12.64
N VAL A 108 -11.77 13.86 12.71
CA VAL A 108 -10.35 14.00 13.07
C VAL A 108 -9.48 13.09 12.20
N ILE A 109 -8.34 13.61 11.74
CA ILE A 109 -7.28 12.84 11.08
C ILE A 109 -6.03 12.87 11.97
N VAL A 110 -5.40 11.71 12.18
CA VAL A 110 -4.19 11.54 13.00
C VAL A 110 -3.08 10.89 12.22
#